data_AF-A0A0Q5R0P1-F1
#
_entry.id   AF-A0A0Q5R0P1-F1
#
_cell.length_a   1.000
_cell.length_b   1.000
_cell.length_c   1.000
_cell.angle_alpha   90.00
_cell.angle_beta   90.00
_cell.angle_gamma   90.00
#
_symmetry.space_group_name_H-M   'P 1'
#
loop_
_entity.id
_entity.type
_entity.pdbx_description
1 polymer ?
#
loop_
_entity_poly.entity_id
_entity_poly.type
_entity_poly.pdbx_seq_one_letter_code
_entity_poly.pdbx_strand_id
1 'polypeptide(L)'
;MNKTRAAVIAALLLFFAIIGDGAVANATPTEQYPVDPAAQAASQVYPGPPLSAQTRSLQRAAFVSVPSNYVYNVNLAPVARHDYCTSSPDSYFSADFRGPCARHDLCYDAADRAGTNYSACNSALRTDLITNCAYAYGGSGASYQTCVATADVYYAAVTVAHL
;
A
#
# COMPACT_ATOMS: atom_id res chain seq x y z
N MET A 1 23.75 -21.99 49.14
CA MET A 1 22.65 -22.97 48.97
C MET A 1 21.40 -22.14 48.71
N ASN A 2 20.73 -22.11 47.55
CA ASN A 2 20.42 -23.18 46.60
C ASN A 2 20.49 -22.74 45.13
N LYS A 3 20.83 -23.73 44.29
CA LYS A 3 20.84 -23.76 42.83
C LYS A 3 19.46 -24.18 42.32
N THR A 4 19.04 -23.67 41.15
CA THR A 4 18.65 -24.51 39.99
C THR A 4 18.50 -23.67 38.73
N ARG A 5 18.91 -24.28 37.62
CA ARG A 5 19.02 -23.74 36.25
C ARG A 5 17.78 -24.14 35.43
N ALA A 6 17.41 -23.31 34.46
CA ALA A 6 16.74 -23.72 33.22
C ALA A 6 17.18 -22.71 32.14
N ALA A 7 18.21 -23.01 31.35
CA ALA A 7 18.12 -23.64 30.04
C ALA A 7 17.38 -22.76 29.00
N VAL A 8 18.12 -21.88 28.31
CA VAL A 8 17.74 -21.40 26.98
C VAL A 8 18.81 -21.93 26.03
N ILE A 9 18.49 -23.08 25.44
CA ILE A 9 19.29 -23.73 24.39
C ILE A 9 19.00 -23.02 23.08
N ALA A 10 20.07 -22.85 22.31
CA ALA A 10 20.17 -22.23 21.00
C ALA A 10 19.12 -22.68 19.97
N ALA A 11 18.76 -21.75 19.09
CA ALA A 11 18.43 -22.07 17.70
C ALA A 11 18.96 -20.97 16.79
N LEU A 12 19.85 -21.38 15.89
CA LEU A 12 20.42 -20.61 14.80
C LEU A 12 19.31 -20.05 13.90
N LEU A 13 19.52 -18.85 13.36
CA LEU A 13 18.99 -18.52 12.03
C LEU A 13 20.17 -18.13 11.14
N LEU A 14 20.68 -19.16 10.48
CA LEU A 14 21.58 -19.10 9.33
C LEU A 14 20.87 -18.45 8.14
N PHE A 15 21.70 -17.77 7.34
CA PHE A 15 21.44 -17.27 5.99
C PHE A 15 20.53 -18.16 5.13
N PHE A 16 19.62 -17.51 4.40
CA PHE A 16 19.21 -17.99 3.09
C PHE A 16 19.56 -16.92 2.04
N ALA A 17 20.74 -17.10 1.43
CA ALA A 17 20.91 -16.69 0.04
C ALA A 17 20.24 -17.79 -0.80
N ILE A 18 19.12 -17.45 -1.44
CA ILE A 18 18.54 -18.30 -2.50
C ILE A 18 18.68 -17.51 -3.79
N ILE A 19 19.65 -17.94 -4.59
CA ILE A 19 19.66 -17.75 -6.04
C ILE A 19 18.57 -18.67 -6.57
N GLY A 20 17.51 -18.08 -7.12
CA GLY A 20 16.41 -18.78 -7.79
C GLY A 20 16.18 -18.11 -9.13
N ASP A 21 16.23 -18.91 -10.19
CA ASP A 21 16.13 -18.50 -11.58
C ASP A 21 14.92 -17.60 -11.87
N GLY A 22 15.15 -16.64 -12.78
CA GLY A 22 14.14 -15.74 -13.28
C GLY A 22 12.99 -16.49 -13.96
N ALA A 23 11.93 -16.71 -13.21
CA ALA A 23 10.58 -16.82 -13.75
C ALA A 23 9.83 -15.56 -13.33
N VAL A 24 9.71 -14.60 -14.25
CA VAL A 24 8.76 -13.51 -14.14
C VAL A 24 7.35 -14.11 -14.19
N ALA A 25 6.81 -14.47 -13.03
CA ALA A 25 5.42 -14.84 -12.92
C ALA A 25 4.58 -13.58 -13.20
N ASN A 26 3.98 -13.54 -14.39
CA ASN A 26 2.88 -12.63 -14.65
C ASN A 26 1.76 -13.04 -13.69
N ALA A 27 1.55 -12.25 -12.62
CA ALA A 27 0.55 -12.51 -11.60
C ALA A 27 -0.85 -12.24 -12.19
N THR A 28 -1.36 -13.21 -12.95
CA THR A 28 -2.79 -13.31 -13.22
C THR A 28 -3.48 -13.56 -11.87
N PRO A 29 -4.57 -12.83 -11.52
CA PRO A 29 -5.34 -13.14 -10.32
C PRO A 29 -5.70 -14.64 -10.33
N THR A 30 -5.14 -15.39 -9.39
CA THR A 30 -5.40 -16.81 -9.23
C THR A 30 -6.47 -17.01 -8.16
N GLU A 31 -7.09 -18.18 -8.13
CA GLU A 31 -7.98 -18.59 -7.03
C GLU A 31 -7.28 -18.53 -5.66
N GLN A 32 -5.94 -18.57 -5.65
CA GLN A 32 -5.10 -18.46 -4.46
C GLN A 32 -4.93 -17.02 -3.94
N TYR A 33 -5.18 -15.99 -4.77
CA TYR A 33 -5.15 -14.58 -4.39
C TYR A 33 -6.31 -13.81 -5.06
N PRO A 34 -7.54 -13.91 -4.53
CA PRO A 34 -8.69 -13.19 -5.05
C PRO A 34 -8.51 -11.67 -4.86
N VAL A 35 -9.07 -10.90 -5.79
CA VAL A 35 -9.12 -9.44 -5.66
C VAL A 35 -9.94 -9.10 -4.43
N ASP A 36 -9.37 -8.36 -3.48
CA ASP A 36 -10.07 -7.93 -2.27
C ASP A 36 -11.33 -7.13 -2.68
N PRO A 37 -12.54 -7.53 -2.26
CA PRO A 37 -13.76 -6.77 -2.48
C PRO A 37 -13.65 -5.30 -2.03
N ALA A 38 -12.82 -4.99 -1.04
CA ALA A 38 -12.55 -3.62 -0.59
C ALA A 38 -11.70 -2.83 -1.60
N ALA A 39 -10.73 -3.47 -2.26
CA ALA A 39 -9.96 -2.87 -3.35
C ALA A 39 -10.84 -2.67 -4.61
N GLN A 40 -11.78 -3.58 -4.86
CA GLN A 40 -12.79 -3.42 -5.91
C GLN A 40 -13.76 -2.28 -5.57
N ALA A 41 -14.25 -2.18 -4.34
CA ALA A 41 -15.10 -1.08 -3.90
C ALA A 41 -14.39 0.28 -3.98
N ALA A 42 -13.14 0.37 -3.54
CA ALA A 42 -12.33 1.57 -3.69
C ALA A 42 -12.16 1.98 -5.16
N SER A 43 -12.00 1.03 -6.08
CA SER A 43 -11.93 1.31 -7.52
C SER A 43 -13.23 1.88 -8.11
N GLN A 44 -14.38 1.64 -7.48
CA GLN A 44 -15.68 2.20 -7.87
C GLN A 44 -15.92 3.60 -7.27
N VAL A 45 -15.19 3.97 -6.22
CA VAL A 45 -15.38 5.23 -5.47
C VAL A 45 -14.51 6.36 -6.04
N TYR A 46 -13.46 6.07 -6.81
CA TYR A 46 -12.63 7.10 -7.46
C TYR A 46 -12.94 7.30 -8.94
N PRO A 47 -13.13 8.55 -9.40
CA PRO A 47 -13.32 8.88 -10.81
C PRO A 47 -11.97 8.90 -11.53
N GLY A 48 -11.40 7.73 -11.78
CA GLY A 48 -10.51 7.51 -12.91
C GLY A 48 -11.27 6.67 -13.95
N PRO A 49 -11.01 6.82 -15.27
CA PRO A 49 -11.59 5.90 -16.23
C PRO A 49 -11.24 4.47 -15.80
N PRO A 50 -12.23 3.55 -15.68
CA PRO A 50 -11.98 2.19 -15.25
C PRO A 50 -11.01 1.55 -16.25
N LEU A 51 -9.76 1.35 -15.82
CA LEU A 51 -8.81 0.61 -16.65
C LEU A 51 -9.32 -0.83 -16.72
N SER A 52 -9.54 -1.32 -17.94
CA SER A 52 -9.94 -2.71 -18.15
C SER A 52 -8.93 -3.65 -17.51
N ALA A 53 -9.36 -4.84 -17.09
CA ALA A 53 -8.45 -5.85 -16.57
C ALA A 53 -7.33 -6.18 -17.59
N GLN A 54 -7.65 -6.17 -18.90
CA GLN A 54 -6.67 -6.29 -19.99
C GLN A 54 -5.68 -5.12 -20.08
N THR A 55 -6.10 -3.89 -19.77
CA THR A 55 -5.20 -2.72 -19.74
C THR A 55 -4.25 -2.80 -18.53
N ARG A 56 -4.75 -3.29 -17.39
CA ARG A 56 -3.96 -3.52 -16.17
C ARG A 56 -2.92 -4.64 -16.31
N SER A 57 -3.18 -5.66 -17.11
CA SER A 57 -2.22 -6.75 -17.36
C SER A 57 -1.14 -6.41 -18.39
N LEU A 58 -1.38 -5.43 -19.26
CA LEU A 58 -0.39 -4.91 -20.21
C LEU A 58 0.51 -3.82 -19.62
N GLN A 59 0.05 -3.14 -18.56
CA GLN A 59 0.86 -2.20 -17.79
C GLN A 59 1.57 -2.93 -16.67
N ARG A 60 2.88 -3.17 -16.85
CA ARG A 60 3.83 -3.39 -15.75
C ARG A 60 3.47 -2.46 -14.58
N ALA A 61 2.91 -3.03 -13.50
CA ALA A 61 2.30 -2.36 -12.34
C ALA A 61 1.87 -0.90 -12.62
N ALA A 62 0.71 -0.69 -13.25
CA ALA A 62 0.25 0.65 -13.63
C ALA A 62 0.41 1.65 -12.46
N PHE A 63 1.32 2.61 -12.63
CA PHE A 63 1.59 3.66 -11.65
C PHE A 63 0.30 4.32 -11.17
N VAL A 64 0.10 4.39 -9.86
CA VAL A 64 -0.97 5.11 -9.20
C VAL A 64 -0.57 6.58 -9.14
N SER A 65 -1.09 7.37 -10.08
CA SER A 65 -0.87 8.81 -10.12
C SER A 65 -1.81 9.57 -9.19
N VAL A 66 -1.45 10.82 -8.89
CA VAL A 66 -2.34 11.81 -8.26
C VAL A 66 -3.59 12.00 -9.13
N PRO A 67 -4.81 11.86 -8.58
CA PRO A 67 -6.04 12.12 -9.31
C PRO A 67 -6.12 13.57 -9.79
N SER A 68 -6.67 13.79 -10.99
CA SER A 68 -6.80 15.15 -11.56
C SER A 68 -7.73 16.08 -10.75
N ASN A 69 -8.64 15.50 -9.96
CA ASN A 69 -9.55 16.21 -9.06
C ASN A 69 -8.96 16.44 -7.66
N TYR A 70 -7.73 16.01 -7.41
CA TYR A 70 -7.05 16.26 -6.14
C TYR A 70 -6.52 17.69 -6.10
N VAL A 71 -6.84 18.42 -5.03
CA VAL A 71 -6.37 19.80 -4.83
C VAL A 71 -5.51 19.82 -3.58
N TYR A 72 -4.19 19.89 -3.75
CA TYR A 72 -3.29 20.03 -2.62
C TYR A 72 -3.54 21.35 -1.88
N ASN A 73 -3.96 21.28 -0.62
CA ASN A 73 -4.19 22.43 0.23
C ASN A 73 -4.15 22.05 1.72
N VAL A 74 -3.02 22.32 2.36
CA VAL A 74 -2.75 22.05 3.79
C VAL A 74 -3.64 22.84 4.77
N ASN A 75 -4.42 23.80 4.28
CA ASN A 75 -5.28 24.65 5.11
C ASN A 75 -6.75 24.23 5.07
N LEU A 76 -7.10 23.16 4.33
CA LEU A 76 -8.47 22.65 4.30
C LEU A 76 -8.84 21.97 5.62
N ALA A 77 -10.13 22.08 5.96
CA ALA A 77 -10.73 21.29 7.02
C ALA A 77 -11.44 20.07 6.40
N PRO A 78 -11.37 18.87 7.02
CA PRO A 78 -10.58 18.58 8.22
C PRO A 78 -9.07 18.64 7.94
N VAL A 79 -8.28 19.07 8.94
CA VAL A 79 -6.81 19.13 8.84
C VAL A 79 -6.25 17.72 8.61
N ALA A 80 -5.02 17.63 8.09
CA ALA A 80 -4.40 16.35 7.70
C ALA A 80 -5.13 15.62 6.55
N ARG A 81 -5.81 16.38 5.67
CA ARG A 81 -6.37 15.93 4.39
C ARG A 81 -5.88 16.87 3.29
N HIS A 82 -5.84 16.38 2.06
CA HIS A 82 -5.43 17.15 0.88
C HIS A 82 -3.99 17.66 0.95
N ASP A 83 -3.12 16.93 1.64
CA ASP A 83 -1.72 17.31 1.89
C ASP A 83 -0.73 16.18 1.59
N TYR A 84 -1.13 15.27 0.70
CA TYR A 84 -0.46 14.01 0.40
C TYR A 84 -0.30 13.16 1.65
N CYS A 85 0.93 12.76 1.99
CA CYS A 85 1.17 11.84 3.08
C CYS A 85 1.37 12.60 4.41
N THR A 86 0.43 13.45 4.83
CA THR A 86 0.44 14.37 6.01
C THR A 86 1.68 14.33 6.95
N SER A 87 1.94 13.20 7.61
CA SER A 87 2.99 13.05 8.65
C SER A 87 4.11 12.07 8.27
N SER A 88 4.20 11.73 6.98
CA SER A 88 5.08 10.72 6.42
C SER A 88 5.73 11.24 5.13
N PRO A 89 6.86 10.68 4.70
CA PRO A 89 7.43 11.02 3.41
C PRO A 89 6.47 10.79 2.23
N ASP A 90 6.46 11.71 1.26
CA ASP A 90 5.70 11.56 0.01
C ASP A 90 6.30 10.52 -0.96
N SER A 91 7.37 9.84 -0.57
CA SER A 91 8.06 8.85 -1.39
C SER A 91 8.84 7.84 -0.56
N TYR A 92 9.11 6.69 -1.16
CA TYR A 92 10.12 5.73 -0.73
C TYR A 92 11.19 5.59 -1.81
N PHE A 93 12.25 6.40 -1.71
CA PHE A 93 13.28 6.57 -2.74
C PHE A 93 12.67 6.81 -4.13
N SER A 94 12.67 5.81 -5.02
CA SER A 94 12.12 5.91 -6.38
C SER A 94 10.62 5.66 -6.48
N ALA A 95 9.97 5.19 -5.42
CA ALA A 95 8.52 5.01 -5.38
C ALA A 95 7.85 6.31 -4.91
N ASP A 96 7.01 6.90 -5.76
CA ASP A 96 6.22 8.09 -5.43
C ASP A 96 4.92 7.69 -4.73
N PHE A 97 4.65 8.23 -3.54
CA PHE A 97 3.49 7.92 -2.73
C PHE A 97 2.42 9.02 -2.73
N ARG A 98 2.65 10.13 -3.44
CA ARG A 98 1.67 11.24 -3.53
C ARG A 98 0.36 10.79 -4.15
N GLY A 99 0.39 9.95 -5.18
CA GLY A 99 -0.80 9.40 -5.82
C GLY A 99 -1.67 8.56 -4.88
N PRO A 100 -1.09 7.51 -4.25
CA PRO A 100 -1.76 6.72 -3.22
C PRO A 100 -2.32 7.56 -2.06
N CYS A 101 -1.54 8.48 -1.49
CA CYS A 101 -1.99 9.34 -0.39
C CYS A 101 -3.10 10.32 -0.83
N ALA A 102 -2.98 10.91 -2.02
CA ALA A 102 -4.02 11.78 -2.58
C ALA A 102 -5.36 11.08 -2.80
N ARG A 103 -5.32 9.81 -3.23
CA ARG A 103 -6.51 8.96 -3.28
C ARG A 103 -7.06 8.79 -1.87
N HIS A 104 -6.26 8.31 -0.93
CA HIS A 104 -6.68 8.07 0.46
C HIS A 104 -7.42 9.26 1.09
N ASP A 105 -6.91 10.47 0.90
CA ASP A 105 -7.57 11.72 1.31
C ASP A 105 -8.98 11.88 0.71
N LEU A 106 -9.11 11.73 -0.60
CA LEU A 106 -10.40 11.82 -1.30
C LEU A 106 -11.38 10.71 -0.87
N CYS A 107 -10.90 9.53 -0.47
CA CYS A 107 -11.75 8.48 0.10
C CYS A 107 -12.21 8.81 1.51
N TYR A 108 -11.38 9.45 2.33
CA TYR A 108 -11.84 9.94 3.64
C TYR A 108 -12.95 10.97 3.46
N ASP A 109 -12.80 11.93 2.53
CA ASP A 109 -13.89 12.86 2.22
C ASP A 109 -15.18 12.13 1.80
N ALA A 110 -15.05 11.06 1.01
CA ALA A 110 -16.20 10.27 0.57
C ALA A 110 -16.82 9.48 1.73
N ALA A 111 -16.00 8.88 2.59
CA ALA A 111 -16.44 8.14 3.77
C ALA A 111 -17.14 9.07 4.79
N ASP A 112 -16.61 10.28 4.99
CA ASP A 112 -17.21 11.31 5.83
C ASP A 112 -18.59 11.72 5.31
N ARG A 113 -18.68 12.02 4.01
CA ARG A 113 -19.96 12.34 3.36
C ARG A 113 -20.96 11.20 3.46
N ALA A 114 -20.50 9.95 3.42
CA ALA A 114 -21.33 8.75 3.49
C ALA A 114 -21.65 8.31 4.93
N GLY A 115 -20.96 8.86 5.95
CA GLY A 115 -21.07 8.42 7.34
C GLY A 115 -20.54 6.99 7.55
N THR A 116 -19.56 6.55 6.77
CA THR A 116 -18.95 5.21 6.85
C THR A 116 -17.57 5.25 7.50
N ASN A 117 -17.09 4.11 8.00
CA ASN A 117 -15.73 4.01 8.54
C ASN A 117 -14.64 4.04 7.45
N TYR A 118 -13.39 4.23 7.86
CA TYR A 118 -12.24 4.39 6.96
C TYR A 118 -11.48 3.09 6.62
N SER A 119 -11.93 1.93 7.08
CA SER A 119 -11.19 0.66 6.89
C SER A 119 -10.92 0.37 5.41
N ALA A 120 -11.92 0.57 4.55
CA ALA A 120 -11.79 0.40 3.10
C ALA A 120 -10.77 1.38 2.49
N CYS A 121 -10.77 2.64 2.94
CA CYS A 121 -9.80 3.63 2.51
C CYS A 121 -8.37 3.23 2.90
N ASN A 122 -8.18 2.75 4.14
CA ASN A 122 -6.87 2.33 4.63
C ASN A 122 -6.32 1.13 3.84
N SER A 123 -7.15 0.11 3.61
CA SER A 123 -6.75 -1.05 2.78
C SER A 123 -6.42 -0.66 1.33
N ALA A 124 -7.17 0.30 0.77
CA ALA A 124 -6.90 0.84 -0.55
C ALA A 124 -5.54 1.59 -0.60
N LEU A 125 -5.24 2.43 0.40
CA LEU A 125 -3.95 3.11 0.52
C LEU A 125 -2.80 2.09 0.48
N ARG A 126 -2.87 1.02 1.28
CA ARG A 126 -1.85 -0.03 1.30
C ARG A 126 -1.63 -0.63 -0.09
N THR A 127 -2.72 -0.95 -0.78
CA THR A 127 -2.69 -1.56 -2.12
C THR A 127 -2.06 -0.62 -3.16
N ASP A 128 -2.43 0.65 -3.12
CA ASP A 128 -1.93 1.67 -4.05
C ASP A 128 -0.45 1.97 -3.80
N LEU A 129 0.00 2.02 -2.54
CA LEU A 129 1.41 2.16 -2.18
C LEU A 129 2.24 0.99 -2.70
N ILE A 130 1.78 -0.25 -2.49
CA ILE A 130 2.43 -1.48 -3.00
C ILE A 130 2.49 -1.47 -4.53
N THR A 131 1.46 -0.95 -5.19
CA THR A 131 1.45 -0.80 -6.65
C THR A 131 2.56 0.15 -7.11
N ASN A 132 2.75 1.27 -6.44
CA ASN A 132 3.85 2.20 -6.76
C ASN A 132 5.23 1.65 -6.38
N CYS A 133 5.33 0.80 -5.34
CA CYS A 133 6.52 0.01 -5.08
C CYS A 133 6.84 -0.93 -6.25
N ALA A 134 5.84 -1.65 -6.76
CA ALA A 134 6.02 -2.57 -7.89
C ALA A 134 6.39 -1.81 -9.17
N TYR A 135 5.81 -0.63 -9.40
CA TYR A 135 6.17 0.24 -10.52
C TYR A 135 7.63 0.68 -10.48
N ALA A 136 8.10 1.13 -9.31
CA ALA A 136 9.47 1.62 -9.13
C ALA A 136 10.53 0.50 -9.16
N TYR A 137 10.21 -0.69 -8.62
CA TYR A 137 11.21 -1.73 -8.35
C TYR A 137 10.97 -3.06 -9.09
N GLY A 138 9.93 -3.17 -9.93
CA GLY A 138 9.68 -4.37 -10.74
C GLY A 138 9.04 -5.55 -9.99
N GLY A 139 8.34 -5.29 -8.88
CA GLY A 139 7.51 -6.26 -8.17
C GLY A 139 8.25 -7.38 -7.43
N SER A 140 9.58 -7.35 -7.37
CA SER A 140 10.42 -8.35 -6.70
C SER A 140 11.76 -7.76 -6.26
N GLY A 141 12.54 -8.51 -5.47
CA GLY A 141 13.85 -8.07 -4.98
C GLY A 141 13.80 -7.23 -3.69
N ALA A 142 14.97 -6.95 -3.12
CA ALA A 142 15.09 -6.33 -1.80
C ALA A 142 14.44 -4.94 -1.73
N SER A 143 14.69 -4.07 -2.71
CA SER A 143 14.12 -2.72 -2.75
C SER A 143 12.60 -2.70 -2.83
N TYR A 144 12.00 -3.65 -3.57
CA TYR A 144 10.55 -3.83 -3.59
C TYR A 144 10.03 -4.27 -2.22
N GLN A 145 10.65 -5.27 -1.60
CA GLN A 145 10.19 -5.80 -0.30
C GLN A 145 10.29 -4.75 0.83
N THR A 146 11.36 -3.96 0.86
CA THR A 146 11.49 -2.88 1.85
C THR A 146 10.51 -1.72 1.59
N CYS A 147 10.17 -1.46 0.32
CA CYS A 147 9.10 -0.54 -0.04
C CYS A 147 7.73 -1.05 0.43
N VAL A 148 7.42 -2.34 0.22
CA VAL A 148 6.18 -2.98 0.69
C VAL A 148 6.09 -2.93 2.22
N ALA A 149 7.17 -3.23 2.94
CA ALA A 149 7.19 -3.12 4.40
C ALA A 149 6.94 -1.67 4.87
N THR A 150 7.42 -0.68 4.12
CA THR A 150 7.12 0.74 4.41
C THR A 150 5.65 1.04 4.15
N ALA A 151 5.05 0.52 3.08
CA ALA A 151 3.61 0.65 2.82
C ALA A 151 2.76 0.03 3.94
N ASP A 152 3.19 -1.10 4.52
CA ASP A 152 2.54 -1.71 5.69
C ASP A 152 2.57 -0.79 6.92
N VAL A 153 3.67 -0.07 7.15
CA VAL A 153 3.78 0.92 8.23
C VAL A 153 2.81 2.08 8.02
N TYR A 154 2.65 2.56 6.78
CA TYR A 154 1.69 3.63 6.47
C TYR A 154 0.26 3.17 6.76
N TYR A 155 -0.09 1.98 6.29
CA TYR A 155 -1.39 1.35 6.56
C TYR A 155 -1.67 1.21 8.05
N ALA A 156 -0.69 0.70 8.82
CA ALA A 156 -0.84 0.53 10.25
C ALA A 156 -1.05 1.88 10.97
N ALA A 157 -0.28 2.91 10.59
CA ALA A 157 -0.39 4.25 11.17
C ALA A 157 -1.79 4.86 10.97
N VAL A 158 -2.32 4.84 9.73
CA VAL A 158 -3.67 5.38 9.45
C VAL A 158 -4.78 4.50 10.05
N THR A 159 -4.54 3.20 10.24
CA THR A 159 -5.51 2.32 10.89
C THR A 159 -5.60 2.63 12.38
N VAL A 160 -4.46 2.77 13.06
CA VAL A 160 -4.42 3.09 14.50
C VAL A 160 -4.99 4.47 14.81
N ALA A 161 -4.78 5.46 13.92
CA ALA A 161 -5.33 6.80 14.10
C ALA A 161 -6.88 6.86 14.09
N HIS A 162 -7.54 5.80 13.61
CA HIS A 162 -8.99 5.74 13.44
C HIS A 162 -9.61 4.46 14.05
N LEU A 163 -8.96 3.90 15.08
CA LEU A 163 -9.56 2.91 15.98
C LEU A 163 -10.52 3.58 16.96
#